data_AF-A0A9W6JUR9-F1
#
_entry.id   AF-A0A9W6JUR9-F1
#
_cell.length_a   1.000
_cell.length_b   1.000
_cell.length_c   1.000
_cell.angle_alpha   90.00
_cell.angle_beta   90.00
_cell.angle_gamma   90.00
#
_symmetry.space_group_name_H-M   'P 1'
#
loop_
_entity.id
_entity.type
_entity.pdbx_description
1 polymer ?
#
loop_
_entity_poly.entity_id
_entity_poly.type
_entity_poly.pdbx_seq_one_letter_code
_entity_poly.pdbx_strand_id
1 'polypeptide(L)'
;MRLMLLLLPALWVAMPMAPAEAAPPRGATSCSGCHPRTAGRGPIPSLNGQPAEQIVSQMTAFRSGERTSTVMTRIAKGFSDEEIRAIADYFAAGGNAPAGSAAPASPAPTQP
;
A
#
# COMPACT_ATOMS: atom_id res chain seq x y z
N MET A 1 19.11 -28.79 58.66
CA MET A 1 19.55 -28.59 57.26
C MET A 1 18.35 -28.09 56.47
N ARG A 2 18.20 -26.77 56.32
CA ARG A 2 16.98 -26.11 55.79
C ARG A 2 16.97 -26.19 54.25
N LEU A 3 15.99 -26.91 53.72
CA LEU A 3 15.67 -27.02 52.29
C LEU A 3 14.96 -25.72 51.84
N MET A 4 15.64 -24.85 51.10
CA MET A 4 15.02 -23.67 50.48
C MET A 4 14.30 -24.07 49.20
N LEU A 5 12.97 -24.21 49.27
CA LEU A 5 12.08 -24.19 48.10
C LEU A 5 12.08 -22.77 47.53
N LEU A 6 12.73 -22.55 46.39
CA LEU A 6 12.63 -21.31 45.61
C LEU A 6 11.36 -21.37 44.76
N LEU A 7 10.29 -20.74 45.24
CA LEU A 7 9.09 -20.45 44.46
C LEU A 7 9.43 -19.30 43.49
N LEU A 8 9.71 -19.61 42.22
CA LEU A 8 9.70 -18.59 41.17
C LEU A 8 8.24 -18.18 40.91
N PRO A 9 7.84 -16.90 41.10
CA PRO A 9 6.54 -16.46 40.68
C PRO A 9 6.49 -16.52 39.15
N ALA A 10 5.47 -17.20 38.62
CA ALA A 10 5.16 -17.19 37.20
C ALA A 10 4.85 -15.76 36.76
N LEU A 11 5.87 -15.04 36.27
CA LEU A 11 5.70 -13.81 35.51
C LEU A 11 5.09 -14.21 34.16
N TRP A 12 3.76 -14.32 34.13
CA TRP A 12 3.01 -14.20 32.89
C TRP A 12 3.13 -12.75 32.42
N VAL A 13 4.19 -12.48 31.66
CA VAL A 13 4.28 -11.27 30.85
C VAL A 13 3.15 -11.37 29.82
N ALA A 14 2.05 -10.66 30.08
CA ALA A 14 1.02 -10.43 29.09
C ALA A 14 1.63 -9.55 27.99
N MET A 15 2.11 -10.20 26.93
CA MET A 15 2.63 -9.51 25.76
C MET A 15 1.46 -8.77 25.09
N PRO A 16 1.52 -7.45 24.89
CA PRO A 16 0.45 -6.75 24.20
C PRO A 16 0.37 -7.27 22.76
N MET A 17 -0.81 -7.73 22.34
CA MET A 17 -1.13 -7.93 20.93
C MET A 17 -1.12 -6.56 20.26
N ALA A 18 -0.03 -6.25 19.54
CA ALA A 18 0.00 -5.08 18.68
C ALA A 18 -1.12 -5.19 17.63
N PRO A 19 -1.79 -4.08 17.27
CA PRO A 19 -2.77 -4.10 16.21
C PRO A 19 -2.09 -4.58 14.93
N ALA A 20 -2.70 -5.53 14.22
CA ALA A 20 -2.21 -5.96 12.93
C ALA A 20 -2.18 -4.74 12.00
N GLU A 21 -0.98 -4.36 11.55
CA GLU A 21 -0.81 -3.42 10.45
C GLU A 21 -1.45 -4.03 9.20
N ALA A 22 -2.72 -3.69 9.02
CA ALA A 22 -3.31 -3.32 7.75
C ALA A 22 -2.40 -3.52 6.53
N ALA A 23 -2.57 -4.63 5.80
CA ALA A 23 -1.84 -4.85 4.57
C ALA A 23 -2.19 -3.78 3.51
N PRO A 24 -1.21 -3.33 2.70
CA PRO A 24 -1.46 -2.39 1.62
C PRO A 24 -2.47 -2.96 0.60
N PRO A 25 -3.23 -2.10 -0.10
CA PRO A 25 -4.15 -2.56 -1.14
C PRO A 25 -3.35 -3.26 -2.25
N ARG A 26 -4.03 -4.18 -2.95
CA ARG A 26 -3.40 -4.94 -4.04
C ARG A 26 -2.78 -3.99 -5.07
N GLY A 27 -1.56 -4.30 -5.49
CA GLY A 27 -0.80 -3.51 -6.46
C GLY A 27 -0.06 -2.29 -5.89
N ALA A 28 -0.42 -1.77 -4.72
CA ALA A 28 0.25 -0.57 -4.18
C ALA A 28 1.74 -0.81 -3.86
N THR A 29 2.09 -2.00 -3.36
CA THR A 29 3.50 -2.39 -3.15
C THR A 29 4.29 -2.40 -4.45
N SER A 30 3.69 -2.82 -5.57
CA SER A 30 4.35 -2.85 -6.88
C SER A 30 4.70 -1.45 -7.40
N CYS A 31 3.91 -0.42 -7.07
CA CYS A 31 4.18 0.96 -7.49
C CYS A 31 5.49 1.50 -6.90
N SER A 32 5.84 1.09 -5.68
CA SER A 32 7.05 1.54 -4.97
C SER A 32 8.37 1.06 -5.60
N GLY A 33 8.32 0.08 -6.50
CA GLY A 33 9.51 -0.41 -7.19
C GLY A 33 10.06 0.56 -8.25
N CYS A 34 9.19 1.43 -8.79
CA CYS A 34 9.60 2.46 -9.76
C CYS A 34 9.41 3.88 -9.23
N HIS A 35 8.38 4.11 -8.41
CA HIS A 35 8.10 5.44 -7.87
C HIS A 35 8.88 5.68 -6.57
N PRO A 36 9.71 6.73 -6.50
CA PRO A 36 10.49 7.01 -5.32
C PRO A 36 9.60 7.38 -4.13
N ARG A 37 10.04 7.02 -2.92
CA ARG A 37 9.31 7.32 -1.68
C ARG A 37 9.20 8.82 -1.41
N THR A 38 10.19 9.59 -1.83
CA THR A 38 10.26 11.03 -1.67
C THR A 38 10.38 11.71 -3.03
N ALA A 39 9.89 12.95 -3.12
CA ALA A 39 10.06 13.74 -4.32
C ALA A 39 11.56 13.92 -4.63
N GLY A 40 11.91 13.77 -5.90
CA GLY A 40 13.28 13.92 -6.38
C GLY A 40 13.31 14.69 -7.69
N ARG A 41 14.52 14.86 -8.24
CA ARG A 41 14.73 15.54 -9.55
C ARG A 41 14.63 14.59 -10.75
N GLY A 42 14.36 13.30 -10.50
CA GLY A 42 14.23 12.29 -11.54
C GLY A 42 12.92 12.41 -12.33
N PRO A 43 12.83 11.75 -13.49
CA PRO A 43 11.65 11.81 -14.35
C PRO A 43 10.43 11.08 -13.77
N ILE A 44 10.64 10.17 -12.81
CA ILE A 44 9.55 9.45 -12.14
C ILE A 44 9.18 10.19 -10.85
N PRO A 45 7.93 10.67 -10.71
CA PRO A 45 7.50 11.41 -9.53
C PRO A 45 7.23 10.49 -8.35
N SER A 46 7.31 11.03 -7.14
CA SER A 46 6.79 10.35 -5.95
C SER A 46 5.27 10.38 -5.92
N LEU A 47 4.65 9.27 -5.50
CA LEU A 47 3.20 9.16 -5.31
C LEU A 47 2.76 9.54 -3.89
N ASN A 48 3.67 9.45 -2.91
CA ASN A 48 3.33 9.67 -1.52
C ASN A 48 2.90 11.12 -1.27
N GLY A 49 1.77 11.28 -0.59
CA GLY A 49 1.19 12.58 -0.26
C GLY A 49 0.57 13.32 -1.44
N GLN A 50 0.51 12.71 -2.63
CA GLN A 50 -0.25 13.27 -3.75
C GLN A 50 -1.75 13.11 -3.47
N PRO A 51 -2.60 14.11 -3.78
CA PRO A 51 -4.05 13.98 -3.61
C PRO A 51 -4.58 12.77 -4.37
N ALA A 52 -5.46 11.98 -3.74
CA ALA A 52 -6.00 10.75 -4.33
C ALA A 52 -6.66 11.01 -5.70
N GLU A 53 -7.44 12.09 -5.83
CA GLU A 53 -8.06 12.50 -7.10
C GLU A 53 -7.04 12.78 -8.21
N GLN A 54 -5.86 13.28 -7.87
CA GLN A 54 -4.80 13.47 -8.86
C GLN A 54 -4.25 12.13 -9.33
N ILE A 55 -4.02 11.18 -8.42
CA ILE A 55 -3.55 9.84 -8.79
C ILE A 55 -4.61 9.13 -9.66
N VAL A 56 -5.89 9.18 -9.27
CA VAL A 56 -7.01 8.60 -10.04
C VAL A 56 -7.09 9.21 -11.44
N SER A 57 -7.03 10.54 -11.56
CA SER A 57 -7.12 11.21 -12.86
C SER A 57 -5.93 10.86 -13.77
N GLN A 58 -4.70 10.81 -13.22
CA GLN A 58 -3.53 10.39 -14.01
C GLN A 58 -3.63 8.93 -14.46
N MET A 59 -4.02 8.01 -13.58
CA MET A 59 -4.20 6.60 -13.93
C MET A 59 -5.26 6.43 -15.01
N THR A 60 -6.38 7.15 -14.90
CA THR A 60 -7.46 7.12 -15.89
C THR A 60 -6.99 7.64 -17.26
N ALA A 61 -6.27 8.76 -17.27
CA ALA A 61 -5.70 9.35 -18.48
C ALA A 61 -4.65 8.43 -19.14
N PHE A 62 -3.82 7.74 -18.34
CA PHE A 62 -2.90 6.73 -18.88
C PHE A 62 -3.63 5.53 -19.46
N ARG A 63 -4.70 5.07 -18.81
CA ARG A 63 -5.47 3.90 -19.24
C ARG A 63 -6.25 4.18 -20.52
N SER A 64 -6.84 5.37 -20.67
CA SER A 64 -7.53 5.82 -21.88
C SER A 64 -6.58 6.13 -23.04
N GLY A 65 -5.31 6.41 -22.73
CA GLY A 65 -4.32 6.84 -23.71
C GLY A 65 -4.30 8.36 -23.95
N GLU A 66 -5.13 9.12 -23.24
CA GLU A 66 -5.10 10.59 -23.25
C GLU A 66 -3.75 11.13 -22.76
N ARG A 67 -3.15 10.44 -21.79
CA ARG A 67 -1.78 10.70 -21.34
C ARG A 67 -0.86 9.58 -21.81
N THR A 68 0.22 9.94 -22.48
CA THR A 68 1.25 9.00 -22.95
C THR A 68 2.37 8.83 -21.93
N SER A 69 2.95 7.63 -21.90
CA SER A 69 4.11 7.30 -21.06
C SER A 69 4.85 6.09 -21.64
N THR A 70 6.08 5.87 -21.20
CA THR A 70 6.88 4.70 -21.60
C THR A 70 6.31 3.40 -21.05
N VAL A 71 5.73 3.42 -19.85
CA VAL A 71 5.31 2.20 -19.12
C VAL A 71 3.91 2.33 -18.51
N MET A 72 3.56 3.50 -17.95
CA MET A 72 2.33 3.67 -17.17
C MET A 72 1.03 3.40 -17.96
N THR A 73 1.01 3.62 -19.27
CA THR A 73 -0.14 3.29 -20.13
C THR A 73 -0.46 1.78 -20.10
N ARG A 74 0.56 0.91 -20.02
CA ARG A 74 0.35 -0.54 -19.88
C ARG A 74 -0.02 -0.92 -18.45
N ILE A 75 0.64 -0.32 -17.46
CA ILE A 75 0.38 -0.58 -16.04
C ILE A 75 -1.06 -0.19 -15.67
N ALA A 76 -1.53 0.98 -16.10
CA ALA A 76 -2.85 1.48 -15.76
C ALA A 76 -4.00 0.61 -16.29
N LYS A 77 -3.78 -0.14 -17.38
CA LYS A 77 -4.76 -1.10 -17.92
C LYS A 77 -4.94 -2.36 -17.05
N GLY A 78 -4.01 -2.63 -16.14
CA GLY A 78 -4.07 -3.79 -15.25
C GLY A 78 -4.92 -3.57 -13.99
N PHE A 79 -5.48 -2.38 -13.79
CA PHE A 79 -6.23 -2.04 -12.58
C PHE A 79 -7.66 -1.57 -12.91
N SER A 80 -8.60 -2.07 -12.12
CA SER A 80 -9.98 -1.59 -12.07
C SER A 80 -10.09 -0.20 -11.44
N ASP A 81 -11.25 0.43 -11.55
CA ASP A 81 -11.49 1.76 -10.96
C ASP A 81 -11.43 1.71 -9.43
N GLU A 82 -11.96 0.64 -8.84
CA GLU A 82 -11.94 0.39 -7.40
C GLU A 82 -10.51 0.18 -6.89
N GLU A 83 -9.67 -0.54 -7.65
CA GLU A 83 -8.25 -0.73 -7.29
C GLU A 83 -7.45 0.56 -7.44
N ILE A 84 -7.65 1.32 -8.52
CA ILE A 84 -7.02 2.64 -8.71
C ILE A 84 -7.39 3.57 -7.56
N ARG A 85 -8.67 3.58 -7.15
CA ARG A 85 -9.15 4.35 -6.01
C ARG A 85 -8.43 3.95 -4.72
N ALA A 86 -8.38 2.66 -4.41
CA ALA A 86 -7.73 2.16 -3.20
C ALA A 86 -6.22 2.47 -3.16
N ILE A 87 -5.53 2.28 -4.29
CA ILE A 87 -4.10 2.64 -4.44
C ILE A 87 -3.89 4.15 -4.26
N ALA A 88 -4.76 4.97 -4.84
CA ALA A 88 -4.69 6.42 -4.73
C ALA A 88 -4.87 6.89 -3.28
N ASP A 89 -5.88 6.37 -2.57
CA ASP A 89 -6.11 6.70 -1.16
C ASP A 89 -4.91 6.27 -0.28
N TYR A 90 -4.33 5.09 -0.57
CA TYR A 90 -3.13 4.61 0.13
C TYR A 90 -1.93 5.55 -0.01
N PHE A 91 -1.65 6.01 -1.23
CA PHE A 91 -0.53 6.91 -1.50
C PHE A 91 -0.80 8.33 -1.02
N ALA A 92 -2.05 8.80 -1.05
CA ALA A 92 -2.45 10.08 -0.49
C ALA A 92 -2.19 10.17 1.02
N ALA A 93 -2.35 9.06 1.75
CA ALA A 93 -2.00 9.00 3.16
C ALA A 93 -0.48 8.98 3.43
N GLY A 94 0.36 8.90 2.40
CA GLY A 94 1.82 8.81 2.53
C GLY A 94 2.38 7.39 2.45
N GLY A 95 1.61 6.45 1.92
CA GLY A 95 2.03 5.05 1.77
C GLY A 95 2.08 4.29 3.09
N ASN A 96 1.25 4.69 4.04
CA ASN A 96 1.08 4.07 5.37
C ASN A 96 -0.40 4.01 5.80
N ALA A 97 -1.35 4.14 4.86
CA ALA A 97 -2.76 4.26 5.19
C ALA A 97 -3.26 3.08 6.04
N PRO A 98 -4.05 3.31 7.11
CA PRO A 98 -4.68 2.23 7.85
C PRO A 98 -5.71 1.52 6.96
N ALA A 99 -5.77 0.18 6.99
CA ALA A 99 -6.61 -0.69 6.14
C ALA A 99 -8.10 -0.64 6.46
N GLY A 100 -8.67 0.57 6.56
CA GLY A 100 -10.11 0.79 6.64
C GLY A 100 -10.80 0.87 5.27
N SER A 101 -10.03 1.12 4.20
CA SER A 101 -10.56 1.25 2.83
C SER A 101 -10.11 0.08 1.95
N ALA A 102 -10.26 -1.15 2.44
CA ALA A 102 -10.05 -2.33 1.62
C ALA A 102 -11.16 -2.39 0.55
N ALA A 103 -10.84 -1.97 -0.67
CA ALA A 103 -11.66 -2.30 -1.84
C ALA A 103 -11.85 -3.84 -1.89
N PRO A 104 -13.04 -4.33 -2.26
CA PRO A 104 -13.26 -5.76 -2.36
C PRO A 104 -12.20 -6.37 -3.27
N ALA A 105 -11.72 -7.54 -2.87
CA ALA A 105 -10.73 -8.32 -3.58
C ALA A 105 -11.22 -8.68 -4.99
N SER A 106 -11.07 -7.77 -5.96
CA SER A 106 -11.27 -8.08 -7.38
C SER A 106 -10.34 -9.24 -7.76
N PRO A 107 -10.82 -10.21 -8.55
CA PRO A 107 -9.97 -11.32 -8.97
C PRO A 107 -8.73 -10.74 -9.64
N ALA A 108 -7.56 -11.18 -9.18
CA ALA A 108 -6.28 -10.70 -9.71
C ALA A 108 -6.31 -10.79 -11.23
N PRO A 109 -5.80 -9.78 -11.96
CA PRO A 109 -5.64 -9.92 -13.40
C PRO A 109 -4.79 -11.17 -13.65
N THR A 110 -5.35 -12.15 -14.35
CA THR A 110 -4.59 -13.29 -14.89
C THR A 110 -3.58 -12.70 -15.86
N GLN A 111 -2.37 -12.47 -15.36
CA GLN A 111 -1.22 -12.10 -16.17
C GLN A 111 -0.95 -13.28 -17.12
N PRO A 112 -0.92 -13.08 -18.45
CA PRO A 112 -0.45 -14.11 -19.37
C PRO A 112 1.05 -14.39 -19.20
#